data_AF-A0A7Y9IQ94-F1
#
_entry.id   AF-A0A7Y9IQ94-F1
#
_cell.length_a   1.000
_cell.length_b   1.000
_cell.length_c   1.000
_cell.angle_alpha   90.00
_cell.angle_beta   90.00
_cell.angle_gamma   90.00
#
_symmetry.space_group_name_H-M   'P 1'
#
loop_
_entity.id
_entity.type
_entity.pdbx_description
1 polymer ?
#
loop_
_entity_poly.entity_id
_entity_poly.type
_entity_poly.pdbx_seq_one_letter_code
_entity_poly.pdbx_strand_id
1 'polypeptide(L)'
;MTATHRRRTPAYVFAYMSAAAALAAIALAAVAVTAHAQATARPVAQATGSAPIVTPTKDLRMWMTVGDRRYALTLANTDAARAFAARLPLTLDMSDLNDNEKKVTLSPALPAAASRPGTIRNGDIMLYGDSTLVVFYRTFDSIYSYTRIGKLDGPEDLEQVLGPRDVKVTFSKQ
;
A
#
# COMPACT_ATOMS: atom_id res chain seq x y z
N MET A 1 -12.73 42.34 33.45
CA MET A 1 -13.19 42.98 32.18
C MET A 1 -11.95 43.21 31.32
N THR A 2 -11.72 42.67 30.13
CA THR A 2 -12.31 41.61 29.30
C THR A 2 -11.17 41.25 28.33
N ALA A 3 -10.70 39.99 28.31
CA ALA A 3 -9.64 39.55 27.42
C ALA A 3 -10.24 39.13 26.07
N THR A 4 -9.97 39.88 25.00
CA THR A 4 -10.47 39.57 23.65
C THR A 4 -9.60 38.49 23.01
N HIS A 5 -10.05 37.24 23.14
CA HIS A 5 -9.44 36.08 22.50
C HIS A 5 -9.75 36.09 20.99
N ARG A 6 -8.83 36.60 20.16
CA ARG A 6 -8.94 36.43 18.70
C ARG A 6 -8.62 34.96 18.35
N ARG A 7 -9.66 34.21 17.97
CA ARG A 7 -9.53 32.88 17.38
C ARG A 7 -8.80 33.01 16.03
N ARG A 8 -7.65 32.37 15.90
CA ARG A 8 -7.00 32.13 14.60
C ARG A 8 -7.48 30.78 14.08
N THR A 9 -8.28 30.78 13.02
CA THR A 9 -8.57 29.60 12.21
C THR A 9 -7.39 29.34 11.28
N PRO A 10 -6.80 28.13 11.23
CA PRO A 10 -5.88 27.80 10.15
C PRO A 10 -6.71 27.47 8.90
N ALA A 11 -6.51 28.27 7.85
CA ALA A 11 -7.00 27.97 6.51
C ALA A 11 -6.20 26.78 5.95
N TYR A 12 -6.90 25.72 5.58
CA TYR A 12 -6.37 24.60 4.81
C TYR A 12 -5.86 25.12 3.46
N VAL A 13 -4.55 25.11 3.24
CA VAL A 13 -3.95 25.38 1.93
C VAL A 13 -3.69 24.02 1.27
N PHE A 14 -4.60 23.65 0.37
CA PHE A 14 -4.46 22.53 -0.56
C PHE A 14 -3.27 22.79 -1.50
N ALA A 15 -2.22 21.97 -1.43
CA ALA A 15 -1.19 21.92 -2.47
C ALA A 15 -1.68 20.99 -3.59
N TYR A 16 -2.02 21.59 -4.74
CA TYR A 16 -2.28 20.92 -6.00
C TYR A 16 -0.98 20.31 -6.56
N MET A 17 -0.98 19.02 -6.84
CA MET A 17 0.01 18.38 -7.73
C MET A 17 -0.74 17.77 -8.92
N SER A 18 -0.45 18.30 -10.11
CA SER A 18 -1.13 18.06 -11.38
C SER A 18 -1.15 16.59 -11.80
N ALA A 19 -2.35 16.01 -11.96
CA ALA A 19 -2.54 14.74 -12.67
C ALA A 19 -2.86 15.04 -14.14
N ALA A 20 -1.92 14.71 -15.04
CA ALA A 20 -2.19 14.70 -16.47
C ALA A 20 -3.17 13.56 -16.80
N ALA A 21 -4.28 13.92 -17.44
CA ALA A 21 -5.35 13.03 -17.86
C ALA A 21 -4.90 12.11 -19.01
N ALA A 22 -5.27 10.82 -18.92
CA ALA A 22 -5.34 9.94 -20.08
C ALA A 22 -6.83 9.65 -20.35
N LEU A 23 -7.32 10.22 -21.45
CA LEU A 23 -8.68 10.04 -21.96
C LEU A 23 -8.89 8.62 -22.49
N ALA A 24 -10.00 8.01 -22.08
CA ALA A 24 -10.59 6.85 -22.73
C ALA A 24 -11.30 7.27 -24.02
N ALA A 25 -11.15 6.49 -25.09
CA ALA A 25 -12.01 6.55 -26.26
C ALA A 25 -12.76 5.22 -26.40
N ILE A 26 -14.09 5.32 -26.33
CA ILE A 26 -15.07 4.26 -26.59
C ILE A 26 -15.41 4.30 -28.09
N ALA A 27 -15.51 3.14 -28.73
CA ALA A 27 -16.21 2.97 -30.00
C ALA A 27 -17.19 1.78 -29.92
N LEU A 28 -18.38 1.99 -30.45
CA LEU A 28 -19.63 1.23 -30.31
C LEU A 28 -20.00 0.56 -31.64
N ALA A 29 -20.61 -0.65 -31.59
CA ALA A 29 -21.71 -1.19 -32.43
C ALA A 29 -21.58 -2.72 -32.63
N ALA A 30 -22.49 -3.52 -32.04
CA ALA A 30 -23.69 -4.15 -32.65
C ALA A 30 -23.35 -5.46 -33.41
N VAL A 31 -24.00 -6.61 -33.20
CA VAL A 31 -25.40 -6.97 -33.52
C VAL A 31 -25.78 -8.25 -32.77
N ALA A 32 -27.05 -8.35 -32.35
CA ALA A 32 -27.66 -9.51 -31.73
C ALA A 32 -28.08 -10.58 -32.76
N VAL A 33 -27.88 -11.86 -32.43
CA VAL A 33 -28.64 -12.99 -33.00
C VAL A 33 -29.09 -13.89 -31.86
N THR A 34 -30.40 -13.98 -31.66
CA THR A 34 -31.08 -14.96 -30.81
C THR A 34 -31.33 -16.25 -31.59
N ALA A 35 -30.96 -17.40 -31.01
CA ALA A 35 -31.47 -18.72 -31.39
C ALA A 35 -31.83 -19.51 -30.12
N HIS A 36 -33.00 -20.15 -30.17
CA HIS A 36 -33.74 -20.71 -29.04
C HIS A 36 -33.46 -22.21 -28.85
N ALA A 37 -33.31 -22.61 -27.58
CA ALA A 37 -33.58 -23.90 -26.95
C ALA A 37 -32.89 -25.20 -27.46
N GLN A 38 -32.26 -25.92 -26.52
CA GLN A 38 -32.82 -27.16 -25.97
C GLN A 38 -32.07 -27.60 -24.71
N ALA A 39 -32.84 -27.89 -23.66
CA ALA A 39 -32.37 -28.49 -22.42
C ALA A 39 -32.26 -30.00 -22.60
N THR A 40 -31.09 -30.56 -22.31
CA THR A 40 -30.93 -31.98 -21.94
C THR A 40 -30.02 -32.04 -20.72
N ALA A 41 -30.51 -32.72 -19.69
CA ALA A 41 -29.84 -32.85 -18.40
C ALA A 41 -29.10 -34.18 -18.29
N ARG A 42 -27.96 -34.13 -17.58
CA ARG A 42 -27.21 -35.20 -16.86
C ARG A 42 -26.25 -36.07 -17.69
N PRO A 43 -25.09 -36.51 -17.12
CA PRO A 43 -24.83 -36.72 -15.69
C PRO A 43 -23.67 -35.93 -15.08
N VAL A 44 -23.75 -35.77 -13.75
CA VAL A 44 -22.68 -35.25 -12.88
C VAL A 44 -21.57 -36.29 -12.81
N ALA A 45 -20.47 -36.05 -13.54
CA ALA A 45 -19.20 -36.69 -13.24
C ALA A 45 -18.54 -35.90 -12.10
N GLN A 46 -18.48 -36.50 -10.92
CA GLN A 46 -17.65 -36.02 -9.82
C GLN A 46 -16.18 -36.18 -10.23
N ALA A 47 -15.62 -35.15 -10.86
CA ALA A 47 -14.19 -34.98 -10.89
C ALA A 47 -13.77 -34.46 -9.52
N THR A 48 -13.17 -35.35 -8.73
CA THR A 48 -12.45 -35.01 -7.50
C THR A 48 -11.22 -34.18 -7.89
N GLY A 49 -11.45 -32.92 -8.21
CA GLY A 49 -10.39 -31.92 -8.33
C GLY A 49 -9.90 -31.65 -6.92
N SER A 50 -8.75 -32.20 -6.57
CA SER A 50 -7.98 -31.77 -5.40
C SER A 50 -7.94 -30.25 -5.44
N ALA A 51 -8.59 -29.61 -4.46
CA ALA A 51 -8.38 -28.19 -4.20
C ALA A 51 -6.86 -27.97 -4.14
N PRO A 52 -6.33 -26.85 -4.68
CA PRO A 52 -4.93 -26.56 -4.51
C PRO A 52 -4.65 -26.63 -3.01
N ILE A 53 -3.71 -27.48 -2.63
CA ILE A 53 -3.15 -27.45 -1.28
C ILE A 53 -2.63 -26.02 -1.15
N VAL A 54 -3.39 -25.17 -0.46
CA VAL A 54 -2.90 -23.86 -0.03
C VAL A 54 -1.88 -24.20 1.03
N THR A 55 -0.66 -24.52 0.58
CA THR A 55 0.49 -24.56 1.47
C THR A 55 0.46 -23.22 2.19
N PRO A 56 0.38 -23.19 3.54
CA PRO A 56 0.51 -21.95 4.27
C PRO A 56 1.81 -21.32 3.81
N THR A 57 1.70 -20.26 3.01
CA THR A 57 2.89 -19.55 2.55
C THR A 57 3.50 -19.02 3.82
N LYS A 58 4.69 -19.49 4.16
CA LYS A 58 5.43 -18.98 5.32
C LYS A 58 5.42 -17.47 5.22
N ASP A 59 4.75 -16.80 6.17
CA ASP A 59 4.69 -15.34 6.21
C ASP A 59 6.12 -14.82 6.09
N LEU A 60 6.42 -14.13 4.99
CA LEU A 60 7.74 -13.58 4.77
C LEU A 60 7.90 -12.43 5.76
N ARG A 61 8.87 -12.56 6.67
CA ARG A 61 9.13 -11.56 7.71
C ARG A 61 10.48 -10.89 7.56
N MET A 62 10.54 -9.66 8.04
CA MET A 62 11.70 -8.77 7.97
C MET A 62 11.79 -7.92 9.23
N TRP A 63 12.93 -7.25 9.39
CA TRP A 63 13.08 -6.15 10.33
C TRP A 63 13.02 -4.81 9.60
N MET A 64 12.35 -3.84 10.21
CA MET A 64 12.55 -2.41 9.95
C MET A 64 13.19 -1.78 11.19
N THR A 65 14.31 -1.07 11.00
CA THR A 65 15.07 -0.44 12.08
C THR A 65 15.16 1.07 11.86
N VAL A 66 14.90 1.84 12.91
CA VAL A 66 15.02 3.31 12.95
C VAL A 66 15.72 3.68 14.24
N GLY A 67 16.94 4.20 14.15
CA GLY A 67 17.82 4.34 15.32
C GLY A 67 17.96 2.99 16.04
N ASP A 68 17.65 2.97 17.34
CA ASP A 68 17.71 1.75 18.17
C ASP A 68 16.37 0.96 18.21
N ARG A 69 15.33 1.45 17.54
CA ARG A 69 14.00 0.83 17.53
C ARG A 69 13.89 -0.12 16.34
N ARG A 70 13.46 -1.35 16.60
CA ARG A 70 13.30 -2.41 15.60
C ARG A 70 11.89 -2.98 15.63
N TYR A 71 11.25 -3.02 14.47
CA TYR A 71 9.89 -3.50 14.27
C TYR A 71 9.89 -4.73 13.37
N ALA A 72 9.14 -5.77 13.75
CA ALA A 72 8.88 -6.89 12.85
C ALA A 72 7.93 -6.41 11.74
N LEU A 73 8.26 -6.75 10.50
CA LEU A 73 7.48 -6.44 9.32
C LEU A 73 6.97 -7.76 8.72
N THR A 74 5.65 -7.93 8.68
CA THR A 74 5.00 -9.02 7.95
C THR A 74 4.73 -8.55 6.52
N LEU A 75 5.36 -9.21 5.53
CA LEU A 75 5.14 -8.87 4.12
C LEU A 75 3.81 -9.38 3.59
N ALA A 76 3.23 -8.63 2.66
CA ALA A 76 2.11 -9.08 1.87
C ALA A 76 2.55 -10.15 0.85
N ASN A 77 1.63 -11.05 0.46
CA ASN A 77 1.88 -12.00 -0.62
C ASN A 77 1.71 -11.34 -2.00
N THR A 78 2.61 -10.41 -2.36
CA THR A 78 2.60 -9.66 -3.62
C THR A 78 3.96 -9.71 -4.32
N ASP A 79 3.98 -9.52 -5.64
CA ASP A 79 5.24 -9.42 -6.39
C ASP A 79 6.09 -8.23 -5.93
N ALA A 80 5.43 -7.12 -5.58
CA ALA A 80 6.09 -5.93 -5.05
C ALA A 80 6.83 -6.24 -3.74
N ALA A 81 6.19 -6.97 -2.81
CA ALA A 81 6.80 -7.35 -1.54
C ALA A 81 7.98 -8.31 -1.72
N ARG A 82 7.86 -9.30 -2.62
CA ARG A 82 8.98 -10.20 -2.98
C ARG A 82 10.13 -9.45 -3.62
N ALA A 83 9.86 -8.54 -4.55
CA ALA A 83 10.87 -7.74 -5.22
C ALA A 83 11.54 -6.75 -4.26
N PHE A 84 10.81 -6.20 -3.28
CA PHE A 84 11.38 -5.40 -2.20
C PHE A 84 12.29 -6.25 -1.30
N ALA A 85 11.86 -7.46 -0.93
CA ALA A 85 12.64 -8.42 -0.14
C ALA A 85 13.99 -8.78 -0.74
N ALA A 86 14.04 -8.88 -2.07
CA ALA A 86 15.25 -9.21 -2.80
C ALA A 86 16.33 -8.12 -2.70
N ARG A 87 15.98 -6.90 -2.26
CA ARG A 87 16.93 -5.77 -2.15
C ARG A 87 17.62 -5.68 -0.80
N LEU A 88 17.32 -6.57 0.13
CA LEU A 88 17.84 -6.49 1.49
C LEU A 88 19.31 -6.93 1.58
N PRO A 89 20.11 -6.33 2.48
CA PRO A 89 19.76 -5.21 3.36
C PRO A 89 19.64 -3.88 2.60
N LEU A 90 18.69 -3.04 3.00
CA LEU A 90 18.40 -1.79 2.32
C LEU A 90 18.26 -0.66 3.33
N THR A 91 19.10 0.38 3.21
CA THR A 91 19.02 1.59 4.05
C THR A 91 18.59 2.77 3.20
N LEU A 92 17.58 3.50 3.66
CA LEU A 92 16.91 4.56 2.93
C LEU A 92 16.85 5.82 3.78
N ASP A 93 17.23 6.95 3.20
CA ASP A 93 16.94 8.27 3.76
C ASP A 93 15.52 8.66 3.30
N MET A 94 14.59 8.71 4.25
CA MET A 94 13.16 8.92 3.98
C MET A 94 12.70 10.28 4.50
N SER A 95 12.11 11.08 3.62
CA SER A 95 11.58 12.40 3.98
C SER A 95 10.19 12.29 4.58
N ASP A 96 9.86 13.19 5.51
CA ASP A 96 8.49 13.34 5.97
C ASP A 96 7.58 13.95 4.90
N LEU A 97 6.33 13.52 4.88
CA LEU A 97 5.28 14.13 4.09
C LEU A 97 3.99 14.16 4.93
N ASN A 98 3.30 15.31 4.91
CA ASN A 98 1.98 15.51 5.53
C ASN A 98 1.86 15.18 7.03
N ASP A 99 2.97 15.06 7.77
CA ASP A 99 2.98 14.64 9.17
C ASP A 99 2.26 13.29 9.42
N ASN A 100 2.20 12.39 8.43
CA ASN A 100 1.57 11.07 8.58
C ASN A 100 2.34 9.94 7.87
N GLU A 101 3.33 10.26 7.04
CA GLU A 101 4.03 9.30 6.21
C GLU A 101 5.50 9.64 6.00
N LYS A 102 6.34 8.61 5.89
CA LYS A 102 7.70 8.70 5.37
C LYS A 102 7.73 8.19 3.95
N LYS A 103 8.42 8.88 3.06
CA LYS A 103 8.53 8.47 1.66
C LYS A 103 9.94 8.53 1.10
N VAL A 104 10.20 7.66 0.13
CA VAL A 104 11.44 7.64 -0.67
C VAL A 104 11.17 7.05 -2.05
N THR A 105 11.83 7.58 -3.07
CA THR A 105 11.77 7.02 -4.42
C THR A 105 12.80 5.89 -4.55
N LEU A 106 12.34 4.71 -4.93
CA LEU A 106 13.15 3.53 -5.21
C LEU A 106 13.60 3.53 -6.67
N SER A 107 14.87 3.17 -6.88
CA SER A 107 15.40 2.83 -8.20
C SER A 107 16.16 1.50 -8.10
N PRO A 108 15.89 0.52 -8.98
CA PRO A 108 14.84 0.52 -10.01
C PRO A 108 13.43 0.50 -9.42
N ALA A 109 12.40 0.73 -10.24
CA ALA A 109 10.99 0.57 -9.85
C ALA A 109 10.69 -0.89 -9.42
N LEU A 110 9.55 -1.08 -8.75
CA LEU A 110 9.01 -2.38 -8.32
C LEU A 110 7.76 -2.72 -9.15
N PRO A 111 7.40 -4.02 -9.26
CA PRO A 111 6.10 -4.41 -9.80
C PRO A 111 4.97 -3.78 -8.99
N ALA A 112 4.02 -3.12 -9.66
CA ALA A 112 2.87 -2.48 -9.02
C ALA A 112 1.56 -3.22 -9.34
N ALA A 113 0.73 -3.40 -8.33
CA ALA A 113 -0.63 -3.94 -8.42
C ALA A 113 -1.53 -3.11 -7.49
N ALA A 114 -1.77 -1.86 -7.90
CA ALA A 114 -2.37 -0.86 -7.03
C ALA A 114 -3.88 -1.09 -6.83
N SER A 115 -4.34 -0.93 -5.59
CA SER A 115 -5.75 -0.99 -5.20
C SER A 115 -6.05 0.07 -4.13
N ARG A 116 -7.32 0.44 -3.97
CA ARG A 116 -7.74 1.41 -2.94
C ARG A 116 -7.99 0.69 -1.62
N PRO A 117 -7.19 0.93 -0.57
CA PRO A 117 -7.38 0.27 0.73
C PRO A 117 -8.55 0.84 1.55
N GLY A 118 -9.03 2.04 1.20
CA GLY A 118 -10.03 2.78 1.98
C GLY A 118 -9.41 3.43 3.21
N THR A 119 -8.95 2.64 4.16
CA THR A 119 -8.27 3.11 5.37
C THR A 119 -6.82 2.66 5.38
N ILE A 120 -5.92 3.64 5.51
CA ILE A 120 -4.50 3.42 5.79
C ILE A 120 -4.34 3.34 7.31
N ARG A 121 -3.58 2.34 7.77
CA ARG A 121 -3.35 2.11 9.20
C ARG A 121 -1.92 2.46 9.57
N ASN A 122 -1.74 2.94 10.80
CA ASN A 122 -0.41 3.05 11.40
C ASN A 122 0.36 1.73 11.24
N GLY A 123 1.59 1.81 10.72
CA GLY A 123 2.46 0.69 10.41
C GLY A 123 2.22 0.04 9.04
N ASP A 124 1.29 0.52 8.21
CA ASP A 124 1.18 0.06 6.82
C ASP A 124 2.42 0.54 6.02
N ILE A 125 3.00 -0.38 5.24
CA ILE A 125 4.06 -0.08 4.27
C ILE A 125 3.52 -0.36 2.87
N MET A 126 3.55 0.67 2.02
CA MET A 126 2.93 0.60 0.69
C MET A 126 3.80 1.25 -0.37
N LEU A 127 3.49 0.96 -1.63
CA LEU A 127 4.10 1.55 -2.81
C LEU A 127 3.07 2.44 -3.50
N TYR A 128 3.38 3.72 -3.64
CA TYR A 128 2.63 4.66 -4.48
C TYR A 128 3.24 4.71 -5.89
N GLY A 129 2.38 4.53 -6.89
CA GLY A 129 2.84 4.21 -8.25
C GLY A 129 3.62 2.89 -8.23
N ASP A 130 4.81 2.92 -8.83
CA ASP A 130 5.73 1.77 -8.95
C ASP A 130 7.05 1.97 -8.19
N SER A 131 7.29 3.14 -7.61
CA SER A 131 8.62 3.52 -7.14
C SER A 131 8.62 4.27 -5.82
N THR A 132 7.52 4.87 -5.38
CA THR A 132 7.53 5.61 -4.11
C THR A 132 7.16 4.69 -2.95
N LEU A 133 8.15 4.26 -2.17
CA LEU A 133 7.93 3.51 -0.94
C LEU A 133 7.43 4.46 0.14
N VAL A 134 6.38 4.05 0.85
CA VAL A 134 5.74 4.84 1.91
C VAL A 134 5.63 4.00 3.18
N VAL A 135 6.04 4.56 4.32
CA VAL A 135 5.80 4.03 5.66
C VAL A 135 4.83 4.97 6.36
N PHE A 136 3.62 4.49 6.61
CA PHE A 136 2.58 5.28 7.31
C PHE A 136 2.70 5.10 8.82
N TYR A 137 2.67 6.22 9.54
CA TYR A 137 2.78 6.22 11.00
C TYR A 137 1.57 6.82 11.71
N ARG A 138 0.51 7.09 10.96
CA ARG A 138 -0.82 7.45 11.47
C ARG A 138 -1.90 6.69 10.71
N THR A 139 -3.08 6.56 11.34
CA THR A 139 -4.27 5.95 10.71
C THR A 139 -5.18 7.03 10.16
N PHE A 140 -5.60 6.90 8.89
CA PHE A 140 -6.50 7.85 8.23
C PHE A 140 -7.17 7.22 7.00
N ASP A 141 -8.28 7.79 6.55
CA ASP A 141 -8.93 7.37 5.32
C ASP A 141 -8.27 8.00 4.10
N SER A 142 -8.15 7.22 3.02
CA SER A 142 -7.49 7.61 1.79
C SER A 142 -8.25 7.12 0.57
N ILE A 143 -8.37 8.02 -0.41
CA ILE A 143 -8.96 7.73 -1.72
C ILE A 143 -7.93 7.21 -2.74
N TYR A 144 -6.64 7.23 -2.37
CA TYR A 144 -5.55 6.86 -3.26
C TYR A 144 -5.38 5.36 -3.38
N SER A 145 -4.78 4.95 -4.50
CA SER A 145 -4.44 3.55 -4.77
C SER A 145 -2.98 3.28 -4.44
N TYR A 146 -2.73 2.13 -3.82
CA TYR A 146 -1.39 1.68 -3.45
C TYR A 146 -1.22 0.19 -3.71
N THR A 147 0.03 -0.23 -3.91
CA THR A 147 0.40 -1.65 -3.85
C THR A 147 0.92 -1.97 -2.46
N ARG A 148 0.37 -3.00 -1.79
CA ARG A 148 0.82 -3.38 -0.44
C ARG A 148 2.22 -4.02 -0.49
N ILE A 149 3.10 -3.54 0.39
CA ILE A 149 4.40 -4.16 0.69
C ILE A 149 4.28 -5.03 1.94
N GLY A 150 3.72 -4.48 3.02
CA GLY A 150 3.57 -5.20 4.28
C GLY A 150 2.99 -4.34 5.38
N LYS A 151 3.07 -4.84 6.61
CA LYS A 151 2.61 -4.17 7.81
C LYS A 151 3.53 -4.46 8.98
N LEU A 152 3.80 -3.44 9.79
CA LEU A 152 4.56 -3.57 11.03
C LEU A 152 3.70 -4.21 12.14
N ASP A 153 4.33 -5.08 12.91
CA ASP A 153 3.79 -5.63 14.14
C ASP A 153 4.09 -4.65 15.30
N GLY A 154 3.08 -4.33 16.12
CA GLY A 154 3.22 -3.41 17.27
C GLY A 154 3.74 -2.00 16.95
N PRO A 155 3.06 -1.19 16.12
CA PRO A 155 3.55 0.13 15.71
C PRO A 155 3.13 1.27 16.68
N GLU A 156 2.80 0.99 17.95
CA GLU A 156 2.18 1.97 18.85
C GLU A 156 3.02 3.22 19.09
N ASP A 157 4.35 3.10 19.09
CA ASP A 157 5.30 4.22 19.27
C ASP A 157 5.86 4.78 17.95
N LEU A 158 5.40 4.27 16.80
CA LEU A 158 6.00 4.56 15.50
C LEU A 158 6.01 6.05 15.15
N GLU A 159 4.92 6.76 15.46
CA GLU A 159 4.81 8.21 15.25
C GLU A 159 5.87 8.98 16.06
N GLN A 160 6.10 8.59 17.32
CA GLN A 160 7.10 9.22 18.16
C GLN A 160 8.51 8.97 17.64
N VAL A 161 8.76 7.77 17.11
CA VAL A 161 10.08 7.35 16.60
C VAL A 161 10.41 8.01 15.27
N LEU A 162 9.42 8.14 14.37
CA LEU A 162 9.62 8.71 13.05
C LEU A 162 9.56 10.25 13.06
N GLY A 163 8.65 10.83 13.86
CA GLY A 163 8.45 12.28 13.97
C GLY A 163 8.24 13.00 12.63
N PRO A 164 8.31 14.34 12.58
CA PRO A 164 8.12 15.12 11.35
C PRO A 164 9.43 15.39 10.57
N ARG A 165 10.54 14.75 10.94
CA ARG A 165 11.87 14.99 10.33
C ARG A 165 12.27 13.87 9.40
N ASP A 166 13.23 14.12 8.53
CA ASP A 166 13.84 13.08 7.72
C ASP A 166 14.51 12.03 8.61
N VAL A 167 14.39 10.76 8.24
CA VAL A 167 14.89 9.63 9.01
C VAL A 167 15.60 8.61 8.12
N LYS A 168 16.62 7.99 8.68
CA LYS A 168 17.28 6.83 8.08
C LYS A 168 16.57 5.56 8.56
N VAL A 169 16.07 4.77 7.62
CA VAL A 169 15.37 3.51 7.88
C VAL A 169 16.14 2.36 7.23
N THR A 170 16.42 1.32 8.00
CA THR A 170 17.08 0.10 7.49
C THR A 170 16.11 -1.08 7.51
N PHE A 171 15.96 -1.73 6.37
CA PHE A 171 15.26 -3.00 6.24
C PHE A 171 16.27 -4.14 6.15
N SER A 172 16.02 -5.24 6.86
CA SER A 172 16.88 -6.43 6.84
C SER A 172 16.07 -7.71 6.96
N LYS A 173 16.70 -8.84 6.61
CA LYS A 173 16.11 -10.17 6.86
C LYS A 173 15.87 -10.33 8.36
N GLN A 174 14.79 -11.05 8.71
CA GLN A 174 14.52 -11.40 10.10
C GLN A 174 15.56 -12.37 10.66
#